data_AF-A0A518GXG4-F1
#
_entry.id   AF-A0A518GXG4-F1
#
_cell.length_a   1.000
_cell.length_b   1.000
_cell.length_c   1.000
_cell.angle_alpha   90.00
_cell.angle_beta   90.00
_cell.angle_gamma   90.00
#
_symmetry.space_group_name_H-M   'P 1'
#
loop_
_entity.id
_entity.type
_entity.pdbx_description
1 polymer ?
#
loop_
_entity_poly.entity_id
_entity_poly.type
_entity_poly.pdbx_seq_one_letter_code
_entity_poly.pdbx_strand_id
1 'polypeptide(L)'
;MGDLIIGLWEQLRDAGMPEVMLFLPDGSACRCHWDNTSVMGPTRVALLGDQERNIVRIVPIGACVGIGIASPKGTDPNAYRGVIQARLSAPAATA
;
A
#
# COMPACT_ATOMS: atom_id res chain seq x y z
N MET A 1 2.77 -7.60 -14.36
CA MET A 1 2.63 -6.36 -13.56
C MET A 1 2.08 -6.63 -12.16
N GLY A 2 1.11 -7.55 -11.99
CA GLY A 2 0.60 -7.89 -10.66
C GLY A 2 1.63 -8.41 -9.66
N ASP A 3 2.60 -9.21 -10.11
CA ASP A 3 3.70 -9.69 -9.25
C ASP A 3 4.60 -8.55 -8.76
N LEU A 4 4.78 -7.49 -9.57
CA LEU A 4 5.58 -6.33 -9.20
C LEU A 4 4.91 -5.54 -8.06
N ILE A 5 3.60 -5.28 -8.16
CA ILE A 5 2.89 -4.52 -7.12
C ILE A 5 2.81 -5.29 -5.81
N ILE A 6 2.62 -6.61 -5.87
CA ILE A 6 2.69 -7.47 -4.68
C ILE A 6 4.08 -7.41 -4.06
N GLY A 7 5.15 -7.57 -4.86
CA GLY A 7 6.53 -7.49 -4.36
C GLY A 7 6.89 -6.13 -3.77
N LEU A 8 6.41 -5.03 -4.37
CA LEU A 8 6.58 -3.68 -3.80
C LEU A 8 5.82 -3.54 -2.49
N TRP A 9 4.58 -4.04 -2.42
CA TRP A 9 3.80 -4.02 -1.18
C TRP A 9 4.53 -4.74 -0.03
N GLU A 10 5.08 -5.92 -0.29
CA GLU A 10 5.84 -6.69 0.72
C GLU A 10 7.08 -5.93 1.19
N GLN A 11 7.88 -5.39 0.27
CA GLN A 11 9.07 -4.60 0.60
C GLN A 11 8.74 -3.35 1.41
N LEU A 12 7.66 -2.64 1.06
CA LEU A 12 7.23 -1.45 1.80
C LEU A 12 6.77 -1.81 3.22
N ARG A 13 6.03 -2.91 3.38
CA ARG A 13 5.63 -3.43 4.70
C ARG A 13 6.86 -3.77 5.54
N ASP A 14 7.80 -4.51 4.96
CA ASP A 14 8.98 -4.99 5.66
C ASP A 14 9.97 -3.86 5.98
N ALA A 15 9.96 -2.77 5.20
CA ALA A 15 10.63 -1.51 5.52
C ALA A 15 9.92 -0.69 6.63
N GLY A 16 8.87 -1.23 7.24
CA GLY A 16 8.12 -0.63 8.34
C GLY A 16 7.35 0.63 7.94
N MET A 17 6.95 0.77 6.68
CA MET A 17 6.12 1.90 6.24
C MET A 17 4.77 1.91 6.96
N PRO A 18 4.13 3.08 7.18
CA PRO A 18 2.91 3.16 7.99
C PRO A 18 1.67 2.64 7.26
N GLU A 19 1.34 3.18 6.09
CA GLU A 19 0.18 2.81 5.27
C GLU A 19 0.51 3.04 3.81
N VAL A 20 -0.19 2.31 2.92
CA VAL A 20 -0.09 2.51 1.47
C VAL A 20 -1.32 3.19 0.91
N MET A 21 -1.10 3.93 -0.17
CA MET A 21 -2.12 4.35 -1.11
C MET A 21 -2.10 3.40 -2.30
N LEU A 22 -3.19 2.69 -2.54
CA LEU A 22 -3.37 1.83 -3.70
C LEU A 22 -4.08 2.60 -4.80
N PHE A 23 -3.44 2.70 -5.97
CA PHE A 23 -4.06 3.28 -7.16
C PHE A 23 -4.84 2.19 -7.90
N LEU A 24 -6.14 2.39 -8.02
CA LEU A 24 -7.07 1.42 -8.59
C LEU A 24 -7.22 1.63 -10.11
N PRO A 25 -7.64 0.60 -10.87
CA PRO A 25 -7.84 0.71 -12.32
C PRO A 25 -8.88 1.75 -12.74
N ASP A 26 -9.79 2.11 -11.83
CA ASP A 26 -10.81 3.15 -12.05
C ASP A 26 -10.26 4.58 -11.91
N GLY A 27 -8.95 4.73 -11.65
CA GLY A 27 -8.27 6.01 -11.47
C GLY A 27 -8.37 6.58 -10.05
N SER A 28 -9.15 5.94 -9.16
CA SER A 28 -9.20 6.33 -7.75
C SER A 28 -7.96 5.85 -6.99
N ALA A 29 -7.73 6.46 -5.82
CA ALA A 29 -6.71 6.02 -4.89
C ALA A 29 -7.31 5.80 -3.51
N CYS A 30 -7.04 4.63 -2.92
CA CYS A 30 -7.56 4.25 -1.61
C CYS A 30 -6.42 4.03 -0.64
N ARG A 31 -6.58 4.55 0.58
CA ARG A 31 -5.68 4.26 1.69
C ARG A 31 -5.95 2.84 2.20
N CYS A 32 -4.89 2.08 2.39
CA CYS A 32 -4.94 0.70 2.87
C CYS A 32 -3.85 0.50 3.92
N HIS A 33 -4.28 0.16 5.14
CA HIS A 33 -3.38 -0.31 6.20
C HIS A 33 -2.94 -1.75 5.90
N TRP A 34 -1.74 -2.14 6.35
CA TRP A 34 -1.19 -3.48 6.09
C TRP A 34 -2.09 -4.61 6.62
N ASP A 35 -2.70 -4.36 7.79
CA ASP A 35 -3.62 -5.27 8.45
C ASP A 35 -5.00 -5.33 7.77
N ASN A 36 -5.33 -4.36 6.91
CA ASN A 36 -6.57 -4.37 6.13
C ASN A 36 -6.38 -5.15 4.83
N THR A 37 -5.68 -6.28 4.92
CA THR A 37 -5.44 -7.21 3.81
C THR A 37 -5.71 -8.64 4.25
N SER A 38 -6.01 -9.51 3.28
CA SER A 38 -6.19 -10.95 3.54
C SER A 38 -5.62 -11.77 2.40
N VAL A 39 -5.38 -13.05 2.64
CA VAL A 39 -4.98 -14.02 1.62
C VAL A 39 -6.19 -14.87 1.26
N MET A 40 -6.56 -14.85 -0.03
CA MET A 40 -7.68 -15.61 -0.57
C MET A 40 -7.16 -16.54 -1.67
N GLY A 41 -6.88 -17.78 -1.30
CA GLY A 41 -6.13 -18.72 -2.16
C GLY A 41 -4.71 -18.18 -2.41
N PRO A 42 -4.24 -18.09 -3.67
CA PRO A 42 -2.94 -17.51 -3.99
C PRO A 42 -2.94 -15.97 -4.02
N THR A 43 -4.11 -15.33 -3.88
CA THR A 43 -4.26 -13.89 -4.11
C THR A 43 -4.29 -13.12 -2.81
N ARG A 44 -3.38 -12.16 -2.64
CA ARG A 44 -3.50 -11.15 -1.59
C ARG A 44 -4.48 -10.06 -2.01
N VAL A 45 -5.47 -9.80 -1.16
CA VAL A 45 -6.52 -8.82 -1.39
C VAL A 45 -6.47 -7.71 -0.33
N ALA A 46 -6.68 -6.47 -0.76
CA ALA A 46 -6.97 -5.35 0.12
C ALA A 46 -8.46 -5.30 0.44
N LEU A 47 -8.77 -4.98 1.69
CA LEU A 47 -10.12 -4.80 2.22
C LEU A 47 -10.38 -3.29 2.34
N LEU A 48 -11.06 -2.71 1.36
CA LEU A 48 -11.24 -1.28 1.24
C LEU A 48 -12.68 -0.90 1.60
N GLY A 49 -12.88 -0.06 2.60
CA GLY A 49 -14.21 0.45 2.94
C GLY A 49 -14.76 1.37 1.85
N ASP A 50 -15.99 1.13 1.42
CA ASP A 50 -16.77 2.00 0.53
C ASP A 50 -17.95 2.56 1.33
N GLN A 51 -17.81 3.82 1.76
CA GLN A 51 -18.80 4.50 2.58
C GLN A 51 -20.07 4.85 1.79
N GLU A 52 -19.94 5.12 0.49
CA GLU A 52 -21.08 5.50 -0.36
C GLU A 52 -22.05 4.32 -0.52
N ARG A 53 -21.50 3.12 -0.71
CA ARG A 53 -22.28 1.89 -0.92
C ARG A 53 -22.50 1.08 0.36
N ASN A 54 -21.87 1.47 1.47
CA ASN A 54 -21.88 0.76 2.75
C ASN A 54 -21.43 -0.72 2.62
N ILE A 55 -20.30 -0.93 1.94
CA ILE A 55 -19.71 -2.27 1.71
C ILE A 55 -18.19 -2.26 1.96
N VAL A 56 -17.60 -3.45 2.07
CA VAL A 56 -16.15 -3.65 1.96
C VAL A 56 -15.81 -4.19 0.57
N ARG A 57 -15.06 -3.41 -0.21
CA ARG A 57 -14.54 -3.83 -1.51
C ARG A 57 -13.34 -4.75 -1.30
N ILE A 58 -13.38 -5.93 -1.93
CA ILE A 58 -12.27 -6.86 -1.98
C ILE A 58 -11.51 -6.61 -3.28
N VAL A 59 -10.28 -6.11 -3.19
CA VAL A 59 -9.48 -5.74 -4.36
C VAL A 59 -8.17 -6.51 -4.38
N PRO A 60 -7.85 -7.30 -5.42
CA PRO A 60 -6.55 -7.94 -5.55
C PRO A 60 -5.44 -6.88 -5.59
N ILE A 61 -4.44 -6.99 -4.71
CA ILE A 61 -3.33 -6.01 -4.68
C ILE A 61 -2.58 -6.02 -6.02
N GLY A 62 -2.38 -7.19 -6.63
CA GLY A 62 -1.77 -7.32 -7.95
C GLY A 62 -2.60 -6.73 -9.11
N ALA A 63 -3.86 -6.36 -8.87
CA ALA A 63 -4.68 -5.67 -9.88
C ALA A 63 -4.57 -4.14 -9.78
N CYS A 64 -3.92 -3.60 -8.75
CA CYS A 64 -3.66 -2.17 -8.64
C CYS A 64 -2.67 -1.71 -9.71
N VAL A 65 -2.83 -0.48 -10.19
CA VAL A 65 -1.97 0.10 -11.23
C VAL A 65 -0.78 0.87 -10.68
N GLY A 66 -0.76 1.08 -9.36
CA GLY A 66 0.33 1.76 -8.67
C GLY A 66 0.19 1.67 -7.16
N ILE A 67 1.26 2.05 -6.46
CA ILE A 67 1.35 2.11 -5.01
C ILE A 67 2.08 3.38 -4.59
N GLY A 68 1.64 4.01 -3.51
CA GLY A 68 2.28 5.19 -2.91
C GLY A 68 2.30 5.08 -1.40
N ILE A 69 3.09 5.93 -0.75
CA ILE A 69 3.07 6.07 0.72
C ILE A 69 2.41 7.40 1.06
N ALA A 70 1.38 7.35 1.90
CA ALA A 70 0.72 8.56 2.37
C ALA A 70 1.68 9.35 3.28
N SER A 71 1.89 10.64 2.97
CA SER A 71 2.60 11.50 3.91
C SER A 71 1.75 11.73 5.16
N PRO A 72 2.37 11.85 6.34
CA PRO A 72 1.65 12.22 7.55
C PRO A 72 0.95 13.57 7.38
N LYS A 73 -0.17 13.76 8.08
CA LYS A 73 -0.92 15.01 8.05
C LYS A 73 -0.01 16.19 8.40
N GLY A 74 -0.04 17.24 7.58
CA GLY A 74 0.79 18.43 7.76
C GLY A 74 2.23 18.30 7.27
N THR A 75 2.61 17.17 6.65
CA THR A 75 3.94 16.98 6.06
C THR A 75 3.91 17.20 4.55
N ASP A 76 4.80 18.05 4.03
CA ASP A 76 5.01 18.20 2.58
C ASP A 76 5.50 16.86 1.97
N PRO A 77 4.77 16.28 1.01
CA PRO A 77 5.20 15.06 0.34
C PRO A 77 6.60 15.14 -0.27
N ASN A 78 7.05 16.32 -0.74
CA ASN A 78 8.37 16.50 -1.34
C ASN A 78 9.50 16.33 -0.32
N ALA A 79 9.33 16.92 0.87
CA ALA A 79 10.24 16.74 1.98
C ALA A 79 10.18 15.30 2.53
N TYR A 80 8.99 14.69 2.54
CA TYR A 80 8.80 13.32 3.04
C TYR A 80 9.51 12.26 2.20
N ARG A 81 9.80 12.52 0.92
CA ARG A 81 10.55 11.60 0.04
C ARG A 81 11.88 11.16 0.66
N GLY A 82 12.59 12.05 1.34
CA GLY A 82 13.87 11.73 1.98
C GLY A 82 13.71 10.70 3.11
N VAL A 83 12.61 10.78 3.88
CA VAL A 83 12.28 9.79 4.93
C VAL A 83 12.00 8.43 4.31
N ILE A 84 11.26 8.40 3.20
CA ILE A 84 10.99 7.17 2.47
C ILE A 84 12.28 6.56 1.93
N GLN A 85 13.11 7.34 1.24
CA GLN A 85 14.40 6.88 0.72
C GLN A 85 15.30 6.30 1.81
N ALA A 86 15.40 6.98 2.96
CA ALA A 86 16.22 6.52 4.08
C ALA A 86 15.76 5.15 4.61
N ARG A 87 14.45 4.93 4.73
CA ARG A 87 13.90 3.64 5.19
C ARG A 87 14.05 2.53 4.15
N LEU A 88 13.86 2.82 2.87
CA LEU A 88 14.04 1.84 1.79
C LEU A 88 15.50 1.45 1.58
N SER A 89 16.44 2.34 1.93
CA SER A 89 17.87 2.10 1.84
C SER A 89 18.44 1.46 3.11
N ALA A 90 17.67 1.39 4.20
CA ALA A 90 18.09 0.74 5.42
C ALA A 90 18.13 -0.78 5.19
N PRO A 91 19.18 -1.49 5.63
CA PRO A 91 19.18 -2.95 5.58
C PRO A 91 17.96 -3.45 6.35
N ALA A 92 17.17 -4.32 5.73
CA ALA A 92 15.98 -4.92 6.34
C ALA A 92 16.39 -5.44 7.73
N ALA A 93 15.71 -4.97 8.78
CA ALA A 93 16.02 -5.39 10.13
C ALA A 93 15.74 -6.89 10.20
N THR A 94 16.80 -7.70 10.17
CA THR A 94 16.73 -9.14 10.45
C THR A 94 16.20 -9.29 11.87
N ALA A 95 14.94 -9.68 11.98
CA ALA A 95 14.31 -10.21 13.19
C ALA A 95 14.22 -11.74 13.08
#